data_AF-A0A2K8SJ19-F1
#
_entry.id   AF-A0A2K8SJ19-F1
#
_cell.length_a   1.000
_cell.length_b   1.000
_cell.length_c   1.000
_cell.angle_alpha   90.00
_cell.angle_beta   90.00
_cell.angle_gamma   90.00
#
_symmetry.space_group_name_H-M   'P 1'
#
loop_
_entity.id
_entity.type
_entity.pdbx_description
1 polymer ?
#
loop_
_entity_poly.entity_id
_entity_poly.type
_entity_poly.pdbx_seq_one_letter_code
_entity_poly.pdbx_strand_id
1 'polypeptide(L)'
;MFAVAALARLKNKKGDHRAAATLALKGLQKTNNRELQASLYKDLGWARLMENKLTEAEKYLEKATKLDSERTDAYCLLSQVEESLGQFNYARAYIDACILTKSSLPEVFRWRQELLDRILDK
;
A
#
# COMPACT_ATOMS: atom_id res chain seq x y z
N MET A 1 14.59 14.34 -0.48
CA MET A 1 13.26 13.93 0.00
C MET A 1 12.76 12.63 -0.64
N PHE A 2 12.85 12.45 -1.97
CA PHE A 2 12.54 11.16 -2.64
C PHE A 2 13.26 9.94 -2.03
N ALA A 3 14.49 10.13 -1.51
CA ALA A 3 15.24 9.09 -0.82
C ALA A 3 14.51 8.48 0.41
N VAL A 4 13.66 9.24 1.11
CA VAL A 4 12.97 8.76 2.32
C VAL A 4 11.84 7.80 1.95
N ALA A 5 11.06 8.09 0.91
CA ALA A 5 10.03 7.19 0.42
C ALA A 5 10.63 5.90 -0.15
N ALA A 6 11.68 6.02 -0.97
CA ALA A 6 12.41 4.86 -1.47
C ALA A 6 12.95 3.97 -0.32
N LEU A 7 13.47 4.57 0.75
CA LEU A 7 13.96 3.84 1.91
C LEU A 7 12.83 3.19 2.72
N ALA A 8 11.72 3.88 2.95
CA ALA A 8 10.54 3.33 3.64
C ALA A 8 10.00 2.10 2.89
N ARG A 9 9.83 2.21 1.57
CA ARG A 9 9.47 1.09 0.68
C ARG A 9 10.46 -0.07 0.80
N LEU A 10 11.77 0.20 0.78
CA LEU A 10 12.79 -0.84 0.92
C LEU A 10 12.72 -1.55 2.27
N LYS A 11 12.43 -0.82 3.35
CA LYS A 11 12.24 -1.37 4.69
C LYS A 11 11.03 -2.30 4.75
N ASN A 12 9.90 -1.91 4.16
CA ASN A 12 8.74 -2.79 4.00
C ASN A 12 9.08 -4.08 3.24
N LYS A 13 9.79 -3.96 2.11
CA LYS A 13 10.24 -5.14 1.33
C LYS A 13 11.14 -6.10 2.12
N LYS A 14 11.87 -5.59 3.11
CA LYS A 14 12.76 -6.39 3.97
C LYS A 14 12.08 -6.92 5.24
N GLY A 15 10.78 -6.68 5.41
CA GLY A 15 10.03 -7.07 6.61
C GLY A 15 10.21 -6.13 7.81
N ASP A 16 11.00 -5.06 7.68
CA ASP A 16 11.24 -4.08 8.75
C ASP A 16 10.15 -3.00 8.74
N HIS A 17 8.91 -3.42 8.99
CA HIS A 17 7.71 -2.60 8.90
C HIS A 17 7.70 -1.46 9.91
N ARG A 18 8.24 -1.68 11.12
CA ARG A 18 8.36 -0.63 12.14
C ARG A 18 9.30 0.48 11.70
N ALA A 19 10.45 0.15 11.10
CA ALA A 19 11.33 1.17 10.55
C ALA A 19 10.71 1.86 9.33
N ALA A 20 10.02 1.12 8.46
CA ALA A 20 9.30 1.69 7.33
C ALA A 20 8.28 2.75 7.78
N ALA A 21 7.44 2.42 8.77
CA ALA A 21 6.47 3.34 9.34
C ALA A 21 7.14 4.59 9.94
N THR A 22 8.23 4.40 10.69
CA THR A 22 8.98 5.51 11.30
C THR A 22 9.56 6.46 10.25
N LEU A 23 10.15 5.91 9.19
CA LEU A 23 10.68 6.69 8.07
C LEU A 23 9.58 7.42 7.30
N ALA A 24 8.47 6.75 7.03
CA ALA A 24 7.33 7.33 6.35
C ALA A 24 6.76 8.54 7.10
N LEU A 25 6.54 8.41 8.41
CA LEU A 25 6.08 9.49 9.29
C LEU A 25 7.04 10.69 9.32
N LYS A 26 8.35 10.43 9.46
CA LYS A 26 9.37 11.49 9.40
C LYS A 26 9.40 12.19 8.03
N GLY A 27 9.19 11.43 6.95
CA GLY A 27 9.08 11.98 5.60
C GLY A 27 7.89 12.92 5.47
N LEU A 28 6.72 12.49 5.94
CA LEU A 28 5.47 13.26 5.88
C LEU A 28 5.57 14.59 6.63
N GLN A 29 6.28 14.64 7.76
CA GLN A 29 6.52 15.89 8.51
C GLN A 29 7.39 16.91 7.75
N LYS A 30 8.13 16.48 6.73
CA LYS A 30 9.14 17.29 6.04
C LYS A 30 8.75 17.67 4.61
N THR A 31 7.58 17.23 4.13
CA THR A 31 7.18 17.44 2.74
C THR A 31 5.74 17.88 2.61
N ASN A 32 5.53 18.86 1.72
CA ASN A 32 4.22 19.25 1.20
C ASN A 32 4.02 18.78 -0.25
N ASN A 33 4.99 18.08 -0.83
CA ASN A 33 4.87 17.53 -2.18
C ASN A 33 3.85 16.39 -2.19
N ARG A 34 2.75 16.57 -2.92
CA ARG A 34 1.59 15.67 -2.98
C ARG A 34 1.94 14.25 -3.42
N GLU A 35 2.74 14.11 -4.47
CA GLU A 35 3.17 12.81 -5.00
C GLU A 35 3.99 12.03 -3.96
N LEU A 36 4.92 12.72 -3.30
CA LEU A 36 5.75 12.13 -2.26
C LEU A 36 4.92 11.77 -1.02
N GLN A 37 3.95 12.61 -0.63
CA GLN A 37 3.01 12.29 0.45
C GLN A 37 2.20 11.03 0.12
N ALA A 38 1.70 10.90 -1.11
CA ALA A 38 0.99 9.70 -1.54
C ALA A 38 1.86 8.44 -1.40
N SER A 39 3.11 8.51 -1.84
CA SER A 39 4.07 7.40 -1.71
C SER A 39 4.34 7.03 -0.24
N LEU A 40 4.56 8.02 0.62
CA LEU A 40 4.83 7.81 2.05
C LEU A 40 3.60 7.27 2.80
N TYR A 41 2.40 7.78 2.51
CA TYR A 41 1.17 7.24 3.08
C TYR A 41 0.93 5.80 2.65
N LYS A 42 1.22 5.46 1.39
CA LYS A 42 1.13 4.08 0.92
C LYS A 42 2.11 3.17 1.67
N ASP A 43 3.36 3.59 1.85
CA ASP A 43 4.34 2.79 2.60
C ASP A 43 4.00 2.67 4.09
N LEU A 44 3.40 3.70 4.68
CA LEU A 44 2.89 3.64 6.05
C LEU A 44 1.71 2.68 6.16
N GLY A 45 0.80 2.70 5.19
CA GLY A 45 -0.32 1.76 5.09
C GLY A 45 0.15 0.31 4.96
N TRP A 46 1.13 0.05 4.08
CA TRP A 46 1.76 -1.27 3.96
C TRP A 46 2.36 -1.72 5.30
N ALA A 47 3.13 -0.86 5.96
CA ALA A 47 3.71 -1.20 7.26
C ALA A 47 2.64 -1.55 8.30
N ARG A 48 1.52 -0.81 8.33
CA ARG A 48 0.42 -1.06 9.26
C ARG A 48 -0.35 -2.34 8.97
N LEU A 49 -0.56 -2.68 7.69
CA LEU A 49 -1.14 -3.96 7.30
C LEU A 49 -0.30 -5.13 7.86
N MET A 50 1.02 -5.06 7.68
CA MET A 50 1.92 -6.12 8.15
C MET A 50 2.06 -6.19 9.68
N GLU A 51 1.75 -5.09 10.38
CA GLU A 51 1.62 -5.06 11.84
C GLU A 51 0.22 -5.49 12.33
N ASN A 52 -0.66 -5.97 11.44
CA ASN A 52 -2.07 -6.30 11.70
C ASN A 52 -2.91 -5.13 12.26
N LYS A 53 -2.54 -3.89 11.94
CA LYS A 53 -3.24 -2.67 12.33
C LYS A 53 -4.15 -2.21 11.19
N LEU A 54 -5.17 -3.02 10.92
CA LEU A 54 -5.96 -2.95 9.69
C LEU A 54 -6.65 -1.59 9.49
N THR A 55 -7.30 -1.04 10.52
CA THR A 55 -7.96 0.28 10.44
C THR A 55 -6.98 1.43 10.20
N GLU A 56 -5.76 1.35 10.76
CA GLU A 56 -4.73 2.35 10.44
C GLU A 56 -4.25 2.19 9.00
N ALA A 57 -4.05 0.95 8.55
CA ALA A 57 -3.62 0.64 7.20
C ALA A 57 -4.59 1.20 6.16
N GLU A 58 -5.88 0.89 6.30
CA GLU A 58 -6.98 1.40 5.47
C GLU A 58 -6.90 2.93 5.36
N LYS A 59 -6.94 3.62 6.51
CA LYS A 59 -6.91 5.08 6.60
C LYS A 59 -5.70 5.70 5.88
N TYR A 60 -4.52 5.11 6.00
CA TYR A 60 -3.33 5.63 5.34
C TYR A 60 -3.34 5.36 3.83
N LEU A 61 -3.81 4.19 3.41
CA LEU A 61 -3.90 3.86 1.99
C LEU A 61 -4.97 4.69 1.27
N GLU A 62 -6.12 4.96 1.90
CA GLU A 62 -7.11 5.89 1.38
C GLU A 62 -6.56 7.31 1.21
N LYS A 63 -5.70 7.76 2.12
CA LYS A 63 -5.02 9.05 1.95
C LYS A 63 -4.08 9.02 0.74
N ALA A 64 -3.38 7.91 0.52
CA ALA A 64 -2.52 7.77 -0.64
C ALA A 64 -3.33 7.85 -1.95
N THR A 65 -4.44 7.13 -2.06
CA THR A 65 -5.30 7.14 -3.26
C THR A 65 -6.03 8.47 -3.47
N LYS A 66 -6.39 9.19 -2.40
CA LYS A 66 -6.94 10.56 -2.50
C LYS A 66 -5.91 11.56 -3.03
N LEU A 67 -4.62 11.38 -2.69
CA LEU A 67 -3.55 12.24 -3.17
C LEU A 67 -3.12 11.89 -4.60
N ASP A 68 -3.12 10.61 -4.94
CA ASP A 68 -2.73 10.08 -6.24
C ASP A 68 -3.59 8.87 -6.58
N SER A 69 -4.59 9.09 -7.43
CA SER A 69 -5.58 8.09 -7.85
C SER A 69 -5.01 7.05 -8.81
N GLU A 70 -3.76 7.21 -9.27
CA GLU A 70 -3.09 6.24 -10.16
C GLU A 70 -2.17 5.28 -9.37
N ARG A 71 -2.16 5.36 -8.02
CA ARG A 71 -1.40 4.45 -7.14
C ARG A 71 -1.96 3.04 -7.11
N THR A 72 -1.67 2.25 -8.14
CA THR A 72 -1.98 0.81 -8.19
C THR A 72 -1.53 0.06 -6.94
N ASP A 73 -0.34 0.36 -6.42
CA ASP A 73 0.19 -0.30 -5.23
C ASP A 73 -0.64 -0.03 -3.97
N ALA A 74 -1.24 1.15 -3.85
CA ALA A 74 -2.17 1.45 -2.76
C ALA A 74 -3.48 0.66 -2.90
N TYR A 75 -4.02 0.51 -4.12
CA TYR A 75 -5.21 -0.31 -4.36
C TYR A 75 -4.97 -1.80 -4.06
N CYS A 76 -3.82 -2.35 -4.46
CA CYS A 76 -3.47 -3.74 -4.13
C CYS A 76 -3.29 -3.99 -2.63
N LEU A 77 -2.89 -2.98 -1.86
CA LEU A 77 -2.81 -3.08 -0.41
C LEU A 77 -4.19 -2.89 0.25
N LEU A 78 -5.03 -1.99 -0.28
CA LEU A 78 -6.40 -1.82 0.19
C LEU A 78 -7.21 -3.10 0.04
N SER A 79 -7.09 -3.79 -1.11
CA SER A 79 -7.78 -5.09 -1.26
C SER A 79 -7.39 -6.07 -0.17
N GLN A 80 -6.11 -6.18 0.17
CA GLN A 80 -5.62 -7.07 1.25
C GLN A 80 -6.12 -6.63 2.64
N VAL A 81 -6.20 -5.31 2.89
CA VAL A 81 -6.76 -4.77 4.14
C VAL A 81 -8.24 -5.11 4.26
N GLU A 82 -9.03 -4.86 3.21
CA GLU A 82 -10.47 -5.16 3.19
C GLU A 82 -10.75 -6.66 3.32
N GLU A 83 -9.97 -7.52 2.66
CA GLU A 83 -10.03 -8.97 2.85
C GLU A 83 -9.79 -9.35 4.32
N SER A 84 -8.76 -8.77 4.93
CA SER A 84 -8.41 -9.03 6.34
C SER A 84 -9.47 -8.50 7.32
N LEU A 85 -10.22 -7.46 6.93
CA LEU A 85 -11.34 -6.91 7.68
C LEU A 85 -12.67 -7.67 7.43
N GLY A 86 -12.70 -8.63 6.51
CA GLY A 86 -13.91 -9.36 6.10
C GLY A 86 -14.87 -8.53 5.22
N GLN A 87 -14.41 -7.41 4.68
CA GLN A 87 -15.18 -6.46 3.89
C GLN A 87 -15.12 -6.79 2.39
N PHE A 88 -15.61 -7.99 2.03
CA PHE A 88 -15.38 -8.56 0.69
C PHE A 88 -15.93 -7.73 -0.48
N ASN A 89 -16.98 -6.93 -0.27
CA ASN A 89 -17.49 -6.03 -1.31
C ASN A 89 -16.49 -4.92 -1.64
N TYR A 90 -15.89 -4.30 -0.62
CA TYR A 90 -14.86 -3.28 -0.80
C TYR A 90 -13.57 -3.90 -1.34
N ALA A 91 -13.20 -5.08 -0.84
CA ALA A 91 -12.06 -5.84 -1.35
C ALA A 91 -12.16 -6.05 -2.87
N ARG A 92 -13.33 -6.49 -3.37
CA ARG A 92 -13.56 -6.72 -4.80
C ARG A 92 -13.32 -5.46 -5.64
N ALA A 93 -13.84 -4.31 -5.21
CA ALA A 93 -13.61 -3.05 -5.93
C ALA A 93 -12.12 -2.68 -6.00
N TYR A 94 -11.37 -2.90 -4.92
CA TYR A 94 -9.92 -2.65 -4.89
C TYR A 94 -9.11 -3.71 -5.64
N ILE A 95 -9.57 -4.95 -5.70
CA ILE A 95 -9.01 -6.01 -6.55
C ILE A 95 -9.09 -5.59 -8.01
N ASP A 96 -10.26 -5.16 -8.48
CA ASP A 96 -10.46 -4.72 -9.86
C ASP A 96 -9.51 -3.57 -10.20
N ALA A 97 -9.42 -2.56 -9.32
CA ALA A 97 -8.47 -1.46 -9.47
C ALA A 97 -7.00 -1.94 -9.46
N CYS A 98 -6.64 -2.85 -8.57
CA CYS A 98 -5.30 -3.44 -8.48
C CYS A 98 -4.93 -4.19 -9.77
N ILE A 99 -5.85 -4.92 -10.41
CA ILE A 99 -5.58 -5.69 -11.63
C ILE A 99 -5.53 -4.79 -12.87
N LEU A 100 -6.49 -3.88 -13.02
CA LEU A 100 -6.71 -3.16 -14.28
C LEU A 100 -5.79 -1.94 -14.47
N THR A 101 -5.28 -1.36 -13.39
CA THR A 101 -4.44 -0.14 -13.48
C THR A 101 -2.99 -0.48 -13.84
N LYS A 102 -2.21 0.50 -14.33
CA LYS A 102 -0.83 0.26 -14.77
C LYS A 102 0.15 0.36 -13.60
N SER A 103 1.05 -0.61 -13.48
CA SER A 103 2.18 -0.53 -12.55
C SER A 103 3.41 -1.20 -13.13
N SER A 104 4.58 -0.68 -12.79
CA SER A 104 5.89 -1.26 -13.08
C SER A 104 6.61 -1.76 -11.82
N LEU A 105 5.95 -1.72 -10.65
CA LEU A 105 6.58 -2.07 -9.38
C LEU A 105 6.64 -3.60 -9.21
N PRO A 106 7.83 -4.19 -8.92
CA PRO A 106 7.99 -5.63 -8.75
C PRO A 106 7.05 -6.25 -7.71
N GLU A 107 6.81 -5.59 -6.59
CA GLU A 107 5.88 -6.07 -5.56
C GLU A 107 4.43 -6.08 -6.02
N VAL A 108 4.01 -5.18 -6.91
CA VAL A 108 2.65 -5.20 -7.46
C VAL A 108 2.46 -6.44 -8.32
N PHE A 109 3.43 -6.79 -9.16
CA PHE A 109 3.36 -8.05 -9.93
C PHE A 109 3.25 -9.27 -9.01
N ARG A 110 4.02 -9.29 -7.91
CA ARG A 110 3.95 -10.37 -6.91
C ARG A 110 2.58 -10.45 -6.24
N TRP A 111 2.06 -9.32 -5.74
CA TRP A 111 0.75 -9.28 -5.07
C TRP A 111 -0.39 -9.67 -6.01
N ARG A 112 -0.31 -9.27 -7.28
CA ARG A 112 -1.28 -9.71 -8.30
C ARG A 112 -1.23 -11.21 -8.52
N GLN A 113 -0.03 -11.80 -8.58
CA GLN A 113 0.12 -13.24 -8.70
C GLN A 113 -0.50 -13.96 -7.49
N GLU A 114 -0.14 -13.54 -6.28
CA GLU A 114 -0.69 -14.09 -5.03
C GLU A 114 -2.23 -13.97 -4.98
N LEU A 115 -2.78 -12.86 -5.45
CA LEU A 115 -4.21 -12.63 -5.52
C LEU A 115 -4.89 -13.55 -6.55
N LEU A 116 -4.30 -13.71 -7.73
CA LEU A 116 -4.81 -14.60 -8.77
C LEU A 116 -4.75 -16.06 -8.33
N ASP A 117 -3.67 -16.48 -7.68
CA ASP A 117 -3.53 -17.85 -7.17
C ASP A 117 -4.65 -18.17 -6.15
N ARG A 118 -4.93 -17.23 -5.22
CA ARG A 118 -6.05 -17.35 -4.28
C ARG A 118 -7.42 -17.42 -4.95
N ILE A 119 -7.66 -16.61 -5.99
CA ILE A 119 -8.96 -16.55 -6.68
C ILE A 119 -9.20 -17.78 -7.56
N LEU A 120 -8.12 -18.37 -8.09
CA LEU A 120 -8.18 -19.50 -9.01
C LEU A 120 -8.07 -20.86 -8.31
N ASP A 121 -8.14 -20.89 -6.97
CA ASP A 121 -7.95 -22.09 -6.13
C ASP A 121 -6.69 -22.88 -6.49
N LYS A 122 -5.56 -22.18 -6.69
CA LYS A 122 -4.24 -22.78 -6.97
C LYS A 122 -3.33 -22.83 -5.76
#